data_AF-A0A2A9EZY8-F1
#
_entry.id   AF-A0A2A9EZY8-F1
#
_cell.length_a   1.000
_cell.length_b   1.000
_cell.length_c   1.000
_cell.angle_alpha   90.00
_cell.angle_beta   90.00
_cell.angle_gamma   90.00
#
_symmetry.space_group_name_H-M   'P 1'
#
loop_
_entity.id
_entity.type
_entity.pdbx_description
1 polymer ?
#
loop_
_entity_poly.entity_id
_entity_poly.type
_entity_poly.pdbx_seq_one_letter_code
_entity_poly.pdbx_strand_id
1 'polypeptide(L)'
;MTKKRKTRHHTVPRLHLRGFASSDKMLVQLDLSTGIRRDVGVGDAAVIRDFYTVRLPDGTRTDAWEQWLSEVEDKVAPALRRAIEAPRFRLDDYDRELLARWIALQALRGPDNRRHQAELASFTVRAQVAMGGLAYLQHAMSHGLGRPVLVDEAAQVWDDITSPEGPVIEVSGDEHLVILTSLYERAAEAVYARSWGRVRFGRHRLALSDAPVSLIPDYAGGYPSSGLLGARAITVALDRQNLLWLDLAGENGPTPDRELEPSTHLARLHNLAAVAGAERFVYFNPEDAPIPSETVLPRPQPKRIQVSDGPDFVNRDRPLADVLNQIAVHRADPSADSLIADYTWPIEGYRQRLE
;
A
#
# COMPACT_ATOMS: atom_id res chain seq x y z
N MET A 1 15.42 -24.18 -23.72
CA MET A 1 16.14 -23.48 -22.63
C MET A 1 15.11 -22.83 -21.72
N THR A 2 14.94 -23.33 -20.50
CA THR A 2 14.03 -22.74 -19.50
C THR A 2 14.61 -21.42 -19.02
N LYS A 3 13.93 -20.31 -19.31
CA LYS A 3 14.33 -18.96 -18.88
C LYS A 3 14.47 -18.95 -17.35
N LYS A 4 15.62 -18.52 -16.83
CA LYS A 4 15.87 -18.44 -15.39
C LYS A 4 14.92 -17.41 -14.78
N ARG A 5 14.08 -17.84 -13.83
CA ARG A 5 13.09 -17.00 -13.14
C ARG A 5 13.75 -15.78 -12.53
N LYS A 6 13.13 -14.60 -12.67
CA LYS A 6 13.52 -13.42 -11.91
C LYS A 6 13.10 -13.60 -10.44
N THR A 7 14.07 -13.47 -9.53
CA THR A 7 13.82 -13.56 -8.07
C THR A 7 14.01 -12.23 -7.37
N ARG A 8 14.53 -11.22 -8.08
CA ARG A 8 14.76 -9.86 -7.58
C ARG A 8 13.70 -8.97 -8.21
N HIS A 9 12.76 -8.49 -7.42
CA HIS A 9 11.65 -7.68 -7.89
C HIS A 9 11.77 -6.25 -7.39
N HIS A 10 11.57 -5.29 -8.30
CA HIS A 10 11.60 -3.87 -8.01
C HIS A 10 10.22 -3.43 -7.50
N THR A 11 10.12 -3.01 -6.24
CA THR A 11 8.89 -2.42 -5.71
C THR A 11 8.70 -0.99 -6.22
N VAL A 12 9.81 -0.27 -6.47
CA VAL A 12 9.83 1.00 -7.21
C VAL A 12 10.54 0.80 -8.56
N PRO A 13 9.95 1.26 -9.69
CA PRO A 13 10.49 1.06 -11.02
C PRO A 13 11.92 1.59 -11.14
N ARG A 14 12.77 0.87 -11.86
CA ARG A 14 14.07 1.43 -12.27
C ARG A 14 13.88 2.68 -13.12
N LEU A 15 12.83 2.73 -13.93
CA LEU A 15 12.43 3.91 -14.70
C LEU A 15 12.32 5.15 -13.80
N HIS A 16 11.67 5.01 -12.65
CA HIS A 16 11.42 6.09 -11.70
C HIS A 16 12.66 6.44 -10.89
N LEU A 17 13.35 5.43 -10.36
CA LEU A 17 14.59 5.59 -9.59
C LEU A 17 15.69 6.35 -10.36
N ARG A 18 15.75 6.20 -11.70
CA ARG A 18 16.70 6.93 -12.55
C ARG A 18 16.55 8.45 -12.47
N GLY A 19 15.35 8.97 -12.23
CA GLY A 19 15.11 10.41 -12.08
C GLY A 19 15.80 11.02 -10.85
N PHE A 20 16.26 10.18 -9.92
CA PHE A 20 16.91 10.61 -8.67
C PHE A 20 18.40 10.24 -8.64
N ALA A 21 18.89 9.45 -9.61
CA ALA A 21 20.24 8.95 -9.59
C ALA A 21 21.27 9.99 -10.05
N SER A 22 22.51 9.84 -9.59
CA SER A 22 23.67 10.58 -10.14
C SER A 22 23.99 10.13 -11.57
N SER A 23 24.95 10.81 -12.22
CA SER A 23 25.50 10.39 -13.51
C SER A 23 26.01 8.95 -13.50
N ASP A 24 26.54 8.50 -12.36
CA ASP A 24 27.05 7.14 -12.16
C ASP A 24 25.96 6.12 -11.80
N LYS A 25 24.69 6.52 -11.91
CA LYS A 25 23.49 5.70 -11.60
C LYS A 25 23.42 5.26 -10.13
N MET A 26 23.95 6.11 -9.24
CA MET A 26 23.93 5.91 -7.79
C MET A 26 22.86 6.77 -7.12
N LEU A 27 22.28 6.25 -6.05
CA LEU A 27 21.30 6.89 -5.18
C LEU A 27 21.82 6.81 -3.75
N VAL A 28 21.43 7.77 -2.91
CA VAL A 28 21.46 7.58 -1.47
C VAL A 28 20.17 6.88 -1.07
N GLN A 29 20.29 5.73 -0.39
CA GLN A 29 19.21 5.08 0.34
C GLN A 29 19.34 5.43 1.83
N LEU A 30 18.34 6.11 2.37
CA LEU A 30 18.19 6.36 3.79
C LEU A 30 17.23 5.32 4.40
N ASP A 31 17.71 4.51 5.33
CA ASP A 31 16.89 3.62 6.13
C ASP A 31 16.28 4.40 7.29
N LEU A 32 14.96 4.65 7.23
CA LEU A 32 14.25 5.42 8.24
C LEU A 32 14.20 4.70 9.60
N SER A 33 14.31 3.37 9.63
CA SER A 33 14.28 2.59 10.87
C SER A 33 15.59 2.60 11.65
N THR A 34 16.70 2.99 11.00
CA THR A 34 18.03 3.02 11.65
C THR A 34 18.73 4.38 11.52
N GLY A 35 18.26 5.25 10.64
CA GLY A 35 18.91 6.50 10.26
C GLY A 35 20.14 6.34 9.36
N ILE A 36 20.51 5.10 9.00
CA ILE A 36 21.71 4.82 8.23
C ILE A 36 21.50 5.21 6.76
N ARG A 37 22.50 5.90 6.19
CA ARG A 37 22.58 6.24 4.76
C ARG A 37 23.58 5.33 4.06
N ARG A 38 23.25 4.88 2.85
CA ARG A 38 24.13 4.08 2.00
C ARG A 38 23.96 4.47 0.54
N ASP A 39 25.05 4.43 -0.19
CA ASP A 39 24.98 4.55 -1.65
C ASP A 39 24.56 3.21 -2.24
N VAL A 40 23.60 3.25 -3.16
CA VAL A 40 23.05 2.08 -3.83
C VAL A 40 22.85 2.36 -5.31
N GLY A 41 23.15 1.38 -6.17
CA GLY A 41 22.86 1.48 -7.59
C GLY A 41 21.36 1.35 -7.86
N VAL A 42 20.86 2.02 -8.90
CA VAL A 42 19.45 1.87 -9.35
C VAL A 42 19.03 0.41 -9.53
N GLY A 43 19.96 -0.47 -9.93
CA GLY A 43 19.69 -1.89 -10.13
C GLY A 43 19.37 -2.66 -8.84
N ASP A 44 19.81 -2.15 -7.70
CA ASP A 44 19.74 -2.79 -6.38
C ASP A 44 18.82 -2.07 -5.39
N ALA A 45 18.49 -0.81 -5.65
CA ALA A 45 17.51 -0.04 -4.88
C ALA A 45 16.09 -0.62 -5.02
N ALA A 46 15.31 -0.55 -3.92
CA ALA A 46 13.92 -1.02 -3.85
C ALA A 46 13.71 -2.47 -4.35
N VAL A 47 14.67 -3.36 -4.09
CA VAL A 47 14.59 -4.78 -4.47
C VAL A 47 14.16 -5.65 -3.30
N ILE A 48 13.10 -6.43 -3.50
CA ILE A 48 12.65 -7.48 -2.58
C ILE A 48 12.68 -8.84 -3.30
N ARG A 49 13.17 -9.87 -2.62
CA ARG A 49 13.26 -11.21 -3.20
C ARG A 49 11.90 -11.90 -3.22
N ASP A 50 11.57 -12.53 -4.34
CA ASP A 50 10.34 -13.32 -4.58
C ASP A 50 9.01 -12.57 -4.26
N PHE A 51 9.03 -11.23 -4.21
CA PHE A 51 7.89 -10.42 -3.77
C PHE A 51 6.60 -10.58 -4.61
N TYR A 52 6.72 -10.62 -5.94
CA TYR A 52 5.62 -10.88 -6.88
C TYR A 52 5.56 -12.34 -7.35
N THR A 53 6.24 -13.26 -6.67
CA THR A 53 6.22 -14.67 -7.07
C THR A 53 4.90 -15.30 -6.67
N VAL A 54 4.16 -15.80 -7.67
CA VAL A 54 2.91 -16.53 -7.48
C VAL A 54 3.18 -18.03 -7.56
N ARG A 55 2.57 -18.80 -6.65
CA ARG A 55 2.56 -20.26 -6.68
C ARG A 55 1.30 -20.72 -7.44
N LEU A 56 1.49 -21.56 -8.45
CA LEU A 56 0.40 -22.14 -9.24
C LEU A 56 -0.15 -23.42 -8.56
N PRO A 57 -1.37 -23.88 -8.94
CA PRO A 57 -1.98 -25.08 -8.35
C PRO A 57 -1.12 -26.35 -8.46
N ASP A 58 -0.29 -26.46 -9.50
CA ASP A 58 0.67 -27.55 -9.70
C ASP A 58 1.95 -27.43 -8.85
N GLY A 59 2.03 -26.41 -7.97
CA GLY A 59 3.17 -26.11 -7.12
C GLY A 59 4.31 -25.37 -7.80
N THR A 60 4.22 -25.09 -9.11
CA THR A 60 5.21 -24.29 -9.83
C THR A 60 5.09 -22.80 -9.49
N ARG A 61 6.08 -22.00 -9.89
CA ARG A 61 6.14 -20.56 -9.62
C ARG A 61 6.28 -19.77 -10.90
N THR A 62 5.50 -18.70 -11.05
CA THR A 62 5.51 -17.83 -12.25
C THR A 62 6.07 -16.43 -11.95
N ASP A 63 6.68 -15.81 -12.96
CA ASP A 63 7.13 -14.41 -12.98
C ASP A 63 6.34 -13.53 -13.98
N ALA A 64 5.17 -14.00 -14.42
CA ALA A 64 4.29 -13.27 -15.35
C ALA A 64 3.99 -11.83 -14.90
N TRP A 65 3.88 -11.61 -13.59
CA TRP A 65 3.63 -10.28 -13.00
C TRP A 65 4.77 -9.31 -13.21
N GLU A 66 6.01 -9.75 -13.02
CA GLU A 66 7.20 -8.94 -13.29
C GLU A 66 7.29 -8.57 -14.78
N GLN A 67 6.83 -9.44 -15.67
CA GLN A 67 6.74 -9.13 -17.10
C GLN A 67 5.66 -8.09 -17.38
N TRP A 68 4.46 -8.25 -16.85
CA TRP A 68 3.38 -7.29 -17.01
C TRP A 68 3.73 -5.90 -16.47
N LEU A 69 4.37 -5.84 -15.29
CA LEU A 69 4.88 -4.59 -14.71
C LEU A 69 5.90 -3.91 -15.64
N SER A 70 6.81 -4.68 -16.23
CA SER A 70 7.77 -4.17 -17.21
C SER A 70 7.08 -3.60 -18.45
N GLU A 71 6.03 -4.25 -18.95
CA GLU A 71 5.28 -3.76 -20.11
C GLU A 71 4.53 -2.45 -19.83
N VAL A 72 3.97 -2.30 -18.61
CA VAL A 72 3.37 -1.03 -18.17
C VAL A 72 4.44 0.07 -18.09
N GLU A 73 5.61 -0.24 -17.52
CA GLU A 73 6.73 0.70 -17.40
C GLU A 73 7.26 1.16 -18.77
N ASP A 74 7.37 0.25 -19.74
CA ASP A 74 7.80 0.56 -21.10
C ASP A 74 6.79 1.48 -21.82
N LYS A 75 5.49 1.25 -21.61
CA LYS A 75 4.41 2.06 -22.20
C LYS A 75 4.33 3.47 -21.62
N VAL A 76 4.52 3.65 -20.32
CA VAL A 76 4.42 4.97 -19.68
C VAL A 76 5.69 5.81 -19.85
N ALA A 77 6.86 5.22 -20.10
CA ALA A 77 8.12 5.95 -20.19
C ALA A 77 8.10 7.17 -21.13
N PRO A 78 7.49 7.13 -22.34
CA PRO A 78 7.35 8.31 -23.19
C PRO A 78 6.47 9.41 -22.58
N ALA A 79 5.34 9.03 -21.97
CA ALA A 79 4.43 9.98 -21.31
C ALA A 79 5.10 10.67 -20.11
N LEU A 80 5.86 9.91 -19.32
CA LEU A 80 6.65 10.44 -18.20
C LEU A 80 7.69 11.48 -18.67
N ARG A 81 8.42 11.18 -19.75
CA ARG A 81 9.39 12.13 -20.32
C ARG A 81 8.70 13.40 -20.79
N ARG A 82 7.58 13.29 -21.51
CA ARG A 82 6.81 14.46 -21.94
C ARG A 82 6.30 15.28 -20.76
N ALA A 83 5.80 14.64 -19.70
CA ALA A 83 5.38 15.29 -18.48
C ALA A 83 6.52 16.04 -17.76
N ILE A 84 7.78 15.61 -17.92
CA ILE A 84 8.97 16.28 -17.36
C ILE A 84 9.48 17.41 -18.29
N GLU A 85 9.57 17.14 -19.58
CA GLU A 85 10.31 17.98 -20.53
C GLU A 85 9.45 19.07 -21.20
N ALA A 86 8.13 18.90 -21.25
CA ALA A 86 7.25 19.82 -21.96
C ALA A 86 7.46 21.28 -21.49
N PRO A 87 7.50 22.27 -22.39
CA PRO A 87 7.66 23.68 -21.98
C PRO A 87 6.50 24.20 -21.14
N ARG A 88 5.27 23.72 -21.41
CA ARG A 88 4.06 23.98 -20.62
C ARG A 88 3.45 22.66 -20.21
N PHE A 89 3.00 22.55 -18.97
CA PHE A 89 2.35 21.34 -18.49
C PHE A 89 0.91 21.26 -19.01
N ARG A 90 0.69 20.35 -19.96
CA ARG A 90 -0.61 19.98 -20.48
C ARG A 90 -0.50 18.58 -21.07
N LEU A 91 -1.24 17.64 -20.50
CA LEU A 91 -1.31 16.27 -21.00
C LEU A 91 -2.43 16.18 -22.03
N ASP A 92 -2.24 15.31 -23.02
CA ASP A 92 -3.39 14.80 -23.78
C ASP A 92 -4.06 13.67 -22.98
N ASP A 93 -5.27 13.28 -23.41
CA ASP A 93 -6.06 12.28 -22.68
C ASP A 93 -5.33 10.93 -22.59
N TYR A 94 -4.54 10.59 -23.61
CA TYR A 94 -3.78 9.34 -23.66
C TYR A 94 -2.63 9.33 -22.63
N ASP A 95 -1.84 10.40 -22.57
CA ASP A 95 -0.77 10.54 -21.59
C ASP A 95 -1.32 10.65 -20.16
N ARG A 96 -2.46 11.34 -19.98
CA ARG A 96 -3.14 11.42 -18.69
C ARG A 96 -3.59 10.04 -18.23
N GLU A 97 -4.20 9.24 -19.11
CA GLU A 97 -4.62 7.87 -18.80
C GLU A 97 -3.42 6.99 -18.44
N LEU A 98 -2.35 7.01 -19.25
CA LEU A 98 -1.14 6.24 -18.99
C LEU A 98 -0.50 6.59 -17.64
N LEU A 99 -0.39 7.89 -17.33
CA LEU A 99 0.19 8.35 -16.07
C LEU A 99 -0.74 8.03 -14.89
N ALA A 100 -2.06 8.18 -15.02
CA ALA A 100 -3.01 7.86 -13.96
C ALA A 100 -2.95 6.37 -13.59
N ARG A 101 -2.96 5.50 -14.61
CA ARG A 101 -2.77 4.05 -14.49
C ARG A 101 -1.43 3.71 -13.83
N TRP A 102 -0.35 4.33 -14.28
CA TRP A 102 0.97 4.13 -13.66
C TRP A 102 1.01 4.57 -12.19
N ILE A 103 0.47 5.74 -11.85
CA ILE A 103 0.40 6.22 -10.45
C ILE A 103 -0.44 5.27 -9.59
N ALA A 104 -1.60 4.82 -10.08
CA ALA A 104 -2.44 3.86 -9.37
C ALA A 104 -1.70 2.54 -9.11
N LEU A 105 -1.00 2.01 -10.12
CA LEU A 105 -0.15 0.84 -9.97
C LEU A 105 0.94 1.06 -8.92
N GLN A 106 1.61 2.22 -8.95
CA GLN A 106 2.64 2.58 -8.00
C GLN A 106 2.12 2.67 -6.55
N ALA A 107 0.88 3.10 -6.35
CA ALA A 107 0.25 3.18 -5.04
C ALA A 107 -0.19 1.81 -4.50
N LEU A 108 -0.50 0.84 -5.39
CA LEU A 108 -1.02 -0.46 -5.00
C LEU A 108 0.06 -1.56 -4.91
N ARG A 109 1.15 -1.46 -5.68
CA ARG A 109 2.12 -2.57 -5.84
C ARG A 109 3.13 -2.70 -4.69
N GLY A 110 3.27 -1.67 -3.86
CA GLY A 110 4.33 -1.56 -2.87
C GLY A 110 4.17 -2.46 -1.64
N PRO A 111 5.24 -2.66 -0.86
CA PRO A 111 5.19 -3.40 0.40
C PRO A 111 4.34 -2.69 1.46
N ASP A 112 4.18 -1.37 1.36
CA ASP A 112 3.30 -0.57 2.20
C ASP A 112 1.83 -0.98 2.03
N ASN A 113 1.35 -1.12 0.78
CA ASN A 113 -0.01 -1.58 0.52
C ASN A 113 -0.22 -3.02 0.97
N ARG A 114 0.71 -3.95 0.66
CA ARG A 114 0.60 -5.34 1.14
C ARG A 114 0.49 -5.42 2.67
N ARG A 115 1.26 -4.61 3.40
CA ARG A 115 1.13 -4.58 4.87
C ARG A 115 -0.18 -3.92 5.30
N HIS A 116 -0.62 -2.84 4.66
CA HIS A 116 -1.91 -2.25 4.99
C HIS A 116 -3.04 -3.28 4.86
N GLN A 117 -2.99 -4.13 3.83
CA GLN A 117 -3.92 -5.27 3.69
C GLN A 117 -3.75 -6.30 4.81
N ALA A 118 -2.52 -6.65 5.19
CA ALA A 118 -2.27 -7.55 6.33
C ALA A 118 -2.78 -7.00 7.67
N GLU A 119 -2.60 -5.70 7.93
CA GLU A 119 -3.14 -5.02 9.12
C GLU A 119 -4.67 -5.04 9.10
N LEU A 120 -5.29 -4.79 7.93
CA LEU A 120 -6.74 -4.82 7.77
C LEU A 120 -7.30 -6.23 7.97
N ALA A 121 -6.66 -7.24 7.37
CA ALA A 121 -7.02 -8.64 7.56
C ALA A 121 -6.89 -9.05 9.03
N SER A 122 -5.81 -8.64 9.71
CA SER A 122 -5.60 -8.91 11.13
C SER A 122 -6.70 -8.29 12.00
N PHE A 123 -7.10 -7.05 11.69
CA PHE A 123 -8.23 -6.39 12.36
C PHE A 123 -9.55 -7.13 12.11
N THR A 124 -9.85 -7.45 10.85
CA THR A 124 -11.09 -8.15 10.46
C THR A 124 -11.18 -9.52 11.12
N VAL A 125 -10.12 -10.32 11.09
CA VAL A 125 -10.05 -11.62 11.75
C VAL A 125 -10.29 -11.48 13.25
N ARG A 126 -9.60 -10.53 13.90
CA ARG A 126 -9.80 -10.27 15.34
C ARG A 126 -11.24 -9.92 15.65
N ALA A 127 -11.86 -9.03 14.86
CA ALA A 127 -13.24 -8.60 15.05
C ALA A 127 -14.23 -9.76 14.83
N GLN A 128 -14.07 -10.54 13.76
CA GLN A 128 -14.94 -11.68 13.46
C GLN A 128 -14.86 -12.77 14.53
N VAL A 129 -13.65 -13.12 14.98
CA VAL A 129 -13.44 -14.09 16.07
C VAL A 129 -14.03 -13.55 17.37
N ALA A 130 -13.71 -12.30 17.74
CA ALA A 130 -14.24 -11.67 18.96
C ALA A 130 -15.77 -11.64 19.00
N MET A 131 -16.42 -11.33 17.87
CA MET A 131 -17.89 -11.36 17.74
C MET A 131 -18.47 -12.78 17.78
N GLY A 132 -17.73 -13.79 17.30
CA GLY A 132 -18.18 -15.17 17.26
C GLY A 132 -18.16 -15.88 18.62
N GLY A 133 -17.28 -15.47 19.52
CA GLY A 133 -17.10 -16.16 20.80
C GLY A 133 -16.33 -17.47 20.69
N LEU A 134 -15.88 -17.97 21.84
CA LEU A 134 -15.03 -19.16 21.93
C LEU A 134 -15.74 -20.41 21.39
N ALA A 135 -17.06 -20.50 21.61
CA ALA A 135 -17.86 -21.63 21.15
C ALA A 135 -17.90 -21.73 19.61
N TYR A 136 -18.01 -20.60 18.90
CA TYR A 136 -17.96 -20.59 17.44
C TYR A 136 -16.56 -20.88 16.91
N LEU A 137 -15.52 -20.35 17.56
CA LEU A 137 -14.13 -20.69 17.20
C LEU A 137 -13.88 -22.20 17.33
N GLN A 138 -14.25 -22.82 18.45
CA GLN A 138 -14.13 -24.27 18.65
C GLN A 138 -14.91 -25.06 17.58
N HIS A 139 -16.11 -24.61 17.23
CA HIS A 139 -16.92 -25.20 16.16
C HIS A 139 -16.23 -25.12 14.79
N ALA A 140 -15.76 -23.93 14.41
CA ALA A 140 -15.04 -23.69 13.15
C ALA A 140 -13.75 -24.53 13.08
N MET A 141 -12.95 -24.56 14.15
CA MET A 141 -11.76 -25.38 14.24
C MET A 141 -12.06 -26.88 14.11
N SER A 142 -13.11 -27.36 14.77
CA SER A 142 -13.50 -28.78 14.71
C SER A 142 -13.93 -29.18 13.29
N HIS A 143 -14.70 -28.32 12.63
CA HIS A 143 -15.09 -28.53 11.23
C HIS A 143 -13.88 -28.50 10.29
N GLY A 144 -13.01 -27.50 10.41
CA GLY A 144 -11.84 -27.33 9.55
C GLY A 144 -10.79 -28.44 9.70
N LEU A 145 -10.58 -28.93 10.92
CA LEU A 145 -9.63 -30.02 11.19
C LEU A 145 -10.23 -31.42 10.96
N GLY A 146 -11.55 -31.53 10.75
CA GLY A 146 -12.23 -32.81 10.62
C GLY A 146 -12.18 -33.67 11.89
N ARG A 147 -11.92 -33.06 13.06
CA ARG A 147 -11.88 -33.73 14.37
C ARG A 147 -12.47 -32.84 15.45
N PRO A 148 -12.99 -33.41 16.55
CA PRO A 148 -13.32 -32.61 17.73
C PRO A 148 -12.08 -31.86 18.25
N VAL A 149 -12.26 -30.57 18.52
CA VAL A 149 -11.25 -29.70 19.16
C VAL A 149 -11.63 -29.48 20.61
N LEU A 150 -10.67 -29.61 21.52
CA LEU A 150 -10.90 -29.38 22.94
C LEU A 150 -11.05 -27.88 23.22
N VAL A 151 -11.82 -27.52 24.25
CA VAL A 151 -12.04 -26.11 24.62
C VAL A 151 -10.71 -25.40 24.92
N ASP A 152 -9.78 -26.07 25.61
CA ASP A 152 -8.48 -25.49 25.95
C ASP A 152 -7.63 -25.19 24.71
N GLU A 153 -7.71 -26.04 23.68
CA GLU A 153 -7.02 -25.82 22.39
C GLU A 153 -7.61 -24.59 21.67
N ALA A 154 -8.95 -24.47 21.64
CA ALA A 154 -9.61 -23.29 21.08
C ALA A 154 -9.35 -22.01 21.91
N ALA A 155 -9.23 -22.13 23.24
CA ALA A 155 -8.94 -21.03 24.12
C ALA A 155 -7.55 -20.42 23.87
N GLN A 156 -6.54 -21.25 23.62
CA GLN A 156 -5.20 -20.78 23.26
C GLN A 156 -5.21 -19.96 21.96
N VAL A 157 -5.94 -20.43 20.95
CA VAL A 157 -6.09 -19.70 19.68
C VAL A 157 -6.88 -18.40 19.87
N TRP A 158 -7.94 -18.44 20.69
CA TRP A 158 -8.70 -17.25 21.05
C TRP A 158 -7.82 -16.18 21.68
N ASP A 159 -7.02 -16.57 22.67
CA ASP A 159 -6.19 -15.64 23.43
C ASP A 159 -5.11 -15.00 22.53
N ASP A 160 -4.52 -15.75 21.59
CA ASP A 160 -3.59 -15.20 20.59
C ASP A 160 -4.28 -14.19 19.65
N ILE A 161 -5.41 -14.57 19.03
CA ILE A 161 -6.13 -13.72 18.07
C ILE A 161 -6.69 -12.46 18.73
N THR A 162 -7.23 -12.57 19.94
CA THR A 162 -7.90 -11.46 20.62
C THR A 162 -6.97 -10.60 21.48
N SER A 163 -5.69 -10.96 21.55
CA SER A 163 -4.65 -10.19 22.24
C SER A 163 -4.62 -8.71 21.82
N PRO A 164 -4.13 -7.79 22.66
CA PRO A 164 -4.00 -6.38 22.31
C PRO A 164 -3.27 -6.15 21.00
N GLU A 165 -2.22 -6.93 20.74
CA GLU A 165 -1.42 -6.89 19.51
C GLU A 165 -2.10 -7.55 18.30
N GLY A 166 -3.14 -8.37 18.51
CA GLY A 166 -3.90 -9.07 17.47
C GLY A 166 -3.16 -10.22 16.78
N PRO A 167 -3.78 -10.93 15.83
CA PRO A 167 -3.12 -12.01 15.12
C PRO A 167 -2.07 -11.47 14.14
N VAL A 168 -1.11 -12.31 13.76
CA VAL A 168 -0.27 -12.04 12.59
C VAL A 168 -0.92 -12.72 11.38
N ILE A 169 -1.47 -11.91 10.47
CA ILE A 169 -1.94 -12.37 9.16
C ILE A 169 -0.91 -12.02 8.10
N GLU A 170 -0.44 -13.02 7.36
CA GLU A 170 0.40 -12.81 6.19
C GLU A 170 -0.43 -12.83 4.92
N VAL A 171 -0.37 -11.72 4.16
CA VAL A 171 -0.95 -11.66 2.81
C VAL A 171 0.04 -12.25 1.81
N SER A 172 -0.41 -13.27 1.08
CA SER A 172 0.43 -13.98 0.12
C SER A 172 0.80 -13.13 -1.11
N GLY A 173 1.69 -13.67 -1.95
CA GLY A 173 2.06 -13.05 -3.21
C GLY A 173 0.85 -12.86 -4.14
N ASP A 174 0.11 -13.95 -4.30
CA ASP A 174 -1.09 -14.13 -5.11
C ASP A 174 -2.28 -13.31 -4.58
N GLU A 175 -2.56 -13.34 -3.29
CA GLU A 175 -3.65 -12.58 -2.69
C GLU A 175 -3.45 -11.07 -2.90
N HIS A 176 -2.23 -10.57 -2.67
CA HIS A 176 -1.90 -9.17 -2.94
C HIS A 176 -2.19 -8.79 -4.41
N LEU A 177 -1.91 -9.69 -5.35
CA LEU A 177 -2.10 -9.43 -6.78
C LEU A 177 -3.58 -9.45 -7.17
N VAL A 178 -4.39 -10.31 -6.56
CA VAL A 178 -5.86 -10.30 -6.72
C VAL A 178 -6.47 -9.01 -6.17
N ILE A 179 -5.99 -8.55 -5.00
CA ILE A 179 -6.42 -7.26 -4.43
C ILE A 179 -6.00 -6.12 -5.35
N LEU A 180 -4.75 -6.14 -5.85
CA LEU A 180 -4.25 -5.11 -6.77
C LEU A 180 -5.11 -5.02 -8.03
N THR A 181 -5.40 -6.13 -8.70
CA THR A 181 -6.20 -6.11 -9.94
C THR A 181 -7.63 -5.68 -9.72
N SER A 182 -8.24 -6.05 -8.61
CA SER A 182 -9.61 -5.66 -8.28
C SER A 182 -9.74 -4.17 -7.96
N LEU A 183 -8.71 -3.55 -7.39
CA LEU A 183 -8.69 -2.12 -7.07
C LEU A 183 -8.13 -1.23 -8.18
N TYR A 184 -7.43 -1.80 -9.15
CA TYR A 184 -6.62 -1.05 -10.11
C TYR A 184 -7.40 -0.03 -10.93
N GLU A 185 -8.50 -0.43 -11.57
CA GLU A 185 -9.28 0.48 -12.42
C GLU A 185 -9.88 1.63 -11.60
N ARG A 186 -10.47 1.34 -10.44
CA ARG A 186 -11.03 2.36 -9.53
C ARG A 186 -9.95 3.33 -9.04
N ALA A 187 -8.76 2.83 -8.73
CA ALA A 187 -7.63 3.67 -8.35
C ALA A 187 -7.16 4.56 -9.51
N ALA A 188 -7.08 4.02 -10.73
CA ALA A 188 -6.70 4.77 -11.93
C ALA A 188 -7.72 5.87 -12.26
N GLU A 189 -9.02 5.56 -12.21
CA GLU A 189 -10.11 6.52 -12.38
C GLU A 189 -10.03 7.66 -11.35
N ALA A 190 -9.79 7.31 -10.08
CA ALA A 190 -9.67 8.29 -9.01
C ALA A 190 -8.47 9.24 -9.20
N VAL A 191 -7.35 8.74 -9.73
CA VAL A 191 -6.18 9.56 -10.07
C VAL A 191 -6.45 10.41 -11.32
N TYR A 192 -7.07 9.83 -12.34
CA TYR A 192 -7.41 10.49 -13.59
C TYR A 192 -8.31 11.70 -13.37
N ALA A 193 -9.32 11.54 -12.51
CA ALA A 193 -10.31 12.55 -12.16
C ALA A 193 -9.77 13.72 -11.32
N ARG A 194 -8.49 13.70 -10.91
CA ARG A 194 -7.86 14.81 -10.19
C ARG A 194 -7.62 16.03 -11.08
N SER A 195 -7.36 17.18 -10.46
CA SER A 195 -6.81 18.36 -11.14
C SER A 195 -5.29 18.28 -11.15
N TRP A 196 -4.66 18.27 -12.33
CA TRP A 196 -3.23 17.99 -12.44
C TRP A 196 -2.41 19.27 -12.53
N GLY A 197 -1.42 19.38 -11.65
CA GLY A 197 -0.41 20.42 -11.67
C GLY A 197 1.00 19.83 -11.76
N ARG A 198 1.90 20.53 -12.43
CA ARG A 198 3.35 20.26 -12.34
C ARG A 198 4.04 21.40 -11.63
N VAL A 199 5.00 21.06 -10.76
CA VAL A 199 5.94 22.01 -10.17
C VAL A 199 7.33 21.69 -10.69
N ARG A 200 8.06 22.70 -11.18
CA ARG A 200 9.47 22.60 -11.59
C ARG A 200 10.39 23.37 -10.66
N PHE A 201 11.20 22.66 -9.88
CA PHE A 201 12.09 23.27 -8.89
C PHE A 201 13.47 23.55 -9.46
N GLY A 202 13.83 24.84 -9.50
CA GLY A 202 15.22 25.25 -9.77
C GLY A 202 16.15 24.96 -8.59
N ARG A 203 15.73 25.36 -7.37
CA ARG A 203 16.57 25.36 -6.16
C ARG A 203 16.32 24.19 -5.21
N HIS A 204 15.10 23.70 -5.13
CA HIS A 204 14.74 22.58 -4.24
C HIS A 204 14.89 21.24 -4.95
N ARG A 205 14.97 20.20 -4.13
CA ARG A 205 15.21 18.82 -4.57
C ARG A 205 14.24 17.89 -3.87
N LEU A 206 13.79 16.89 -4.60
CA LEU A 206 12.76 15.96 -4.16
C LEU A 206 13.38 14.62 -3.79
N ALA A 207 12.76 13.95 -2.82
CA ALA A 207 13.07 12.58 -2.45
C ALA A 207 12.00 11.63 -2.99
N LEU A 208 12.37 10.36 -3.19
CA LEU A 208 11.48 9.28 -3.58
C LEU A 208 11.43 8.24 -2.48
N SER A 209 10.26 7.89 -1.96
CA SER A 209 10.12 6.78 -1.00
C SER A 209 9.99 5.43 -1.71
N ASP A 210 10.10 4.34 -0.93
CA ASP A 210 9.69 2.99 -1.35
C ASP A 210 8.16 2.81 -1.49
N ALA A 211 7.38 3.84 -1.15
CA ALA A 211 5.95 4.03 -1.41
C ALA A 211 5.74 5.33 -2.21
N PRO A 212 6.03 5.33 -3.53
CA PRO A 212 6.38 6.54 -4.28
C PRO A 212 5.21 7.50 -4.58
N VAL A 213 3.99 7.11 -4.18
CA VAL A 213 2.79 7.95 -4.28
C VAL A 213 2.49 8.49 -2.89
N SER A 214 2.74 9.78 -2.69
CA SER A 214 2.58 10.44 -1.39
C SER A 214 1.22 11.12 -1.29
N LEU A 215 0.54 10.94 -0.16
CA LEU A 215 -0.80 11.48 0.07
C LEU A 215 -0.74 12.66 1.04
N ILE A 216 -1.31 13.78 0.63
CA ILE A 216 -1.52 14.93 1.51
C ILE A 216 -2.93 14.79 2.10
N PRO A 217 -3.07 14.52 3.40
CA PRO A 217 -4.38 14.32 4.01
C PRO A 217 -5.21 15.60 3.97
N ASP A 218 -6.53 15.43 3.90
CA ASP A 218 -7.48 16.51 4.16
C ASP A 218 -7.92 16.47 5.63
N TYR A 219 -7.78 17.59 6.33
CA TYR A 219 -8.16 17.73 7.74
C TYR A 219 -9.47 18.50 7.94
N ALA A 220 -10.11 18.98 6.87
CA ALA A 220 -11.31 19.81 6.98
C ALA A 220 -12.52 19.07 7.61
N GLY A 221 -12.54 17.74 7.55
CA GLY A 221 -13.65 16.89 8.05
C GLY A 221 -13.47 16.30 9.46
N GLY A 222 -12.51 16.77 10.25
CA GLY A 222 -12.26 16.27 11.63
C GLY A 222 -11.52 14.93 11.72
N TYR A 223 -11.67 14.05 10.72
CA TYR A 223 -10.84 12.87 10.52
C TYR A 223 -9.99 13.02 9.26
N PRO A 224 -8.66 12.76 9.32
CA PRO A 224 -7.82 12.85 8.14
C PRO A 224 -8.23 11.81 7.11
N SER A 225 -8.74 12.26 5.96
CA SER A 225 -8.94 11.36 4.82
C SER A 225 -7.59 11.13 4.14
N SER A 226 -7.01 9.96 4.40
CA SER A 226 -5.63 9.64 4.00
C SER A 226 -5.52 8.61 2.87
N GLY A 227 -6.64 8.23 2.23
CA GLY A 227 -6.66 7.29 1.10
C GLY A 227 -6.63 7.99 -0.26
N LEU A 228 -6.34 7.25 -1.34
CA LEU A 228 -6.28 7.78 -2.71
C LEU A 228 -7.56 8.52 -3.15
N LEU A 229 -8.73 8.13 -2.64
CA LEU A 229 -9.99 8.78 -3.00
C LEU A 229 -10.18 10.14 -2.31
N GLY A 230 -9.78 10.26 -1.05
CA GLY A 230 -10.12 11.41 -0.22
C GLY A 230 -8.95 12.28 0.24
N ALA A 231 -7.71 11.91 -0.09
CA ALA A 231 -6.56 12.77 0.11
C ALA A 231 -6.79 14.13 -0.57
N ARG A 232 -6.44 15.23 0.10
CA ARG A 232 -6.51 16.59 -0.45
C ARG A 232 -5.70 16.70 -1.74
N ALA A 233 -4.50 16.13 -1.73
CA ALA A 233 -3.66 16.03 -2.91
C ALA A 233 -2.91 14.69 -2.95
N ILE A 234 -2.69 14.20 -4.17
CA ILE A 234 -1.75 13.12 -4.45
C ILE A 234 -0.49 13.77 -5.04
N THR A 235 0.68 13.40 -4.53
CA THR A 235 1.96 13.96 -4.99
C THR A 235 2.91 12.86 -5.43
N VAL A 236 3.54 13.06 -6.60
CA VAL A 236 4.46 12.10 -7.21
C VAL A 236 5.64 12.87 -7.79
N ALA A 237 6.82 12.74 -7.18
CA ALA A 237 8.04 13.32 -7.75
C ALA A 237 8.45 12.50 -8.96
N LEU A 238 8.45 13.09 -10.16
CA LEU A 238 8.82 12.40 -11.40
C LEU A 238 10.34 12.21 -11.53
N ASP A 239 11.10 13.17 -11.00
CA ASP A 239 12.54 13.16 -10.86
C ASP A 239 12.95 14.07 -9.68
N ARG A 240 14.25 14.33 -9.50
CA ARG A 240 14.76 15.17 -8.40
C ARG A 240 14.28 16.63 -8.42
N GLN A 241 13.62 17.12 -9.47
CA GLN A 241 13.19 18.52 -9.66
C GLN A 241 11.72 18.72 -10.10
N ASN A 242 11.05 17.67 -10.57
CA ASN A 242 9.71 17.73 -11.14
C ASN A 242 8.72 17.01 -10.22
N LEU A 243 7.70 17.72 -9.76
CA LEU A 243 6.63 17.17 -8.94
C LEU A 243 5.31 17.22 -9.70
N LEU A 244 4.60 16.11 -9.75
CA LEU A 244 3.16 16.12 -10.01
C LEU A 244 2.41 16.37 -8.72
N TRP A 245 1.45 17.29 -8.77
CA TRP A 245 0.55 17.66 -7.70
C TRP A 245 -0.89 17.53 -8.20
N LEU A 246 -1.61 16.56 -7.66
CA LEU A 246 -2.95 16.18 -8.11
C LEU A 246 -3.96 16.55 -7.04
N ASP A 247 -4.57 17.73 -7.16
CA ASP A 247 -5.60 18.20 -6.24
C ASP A 247 -6.89 17.40 -6.41
N LEU A 248 -7.62 17.20 -5.30
CA LEU A 248 -9.01 16.73 -5.36
C LEU A 248 -9.82 17.66 -6.27
N ALA A 249 -10.64 17.06 -7.14
CA ALA A 249 -11.55 17.83 -7.98
C ALA A 249 -12.55 18.60 -7.10
N GLY A 250 -12.84 19.85 -7.49
CA GLY A 250 -13.91 20.62 -6.85
C GLY A 250 -15.28 20.19 -7.33
N GLU A 251 -16.33 20.86 -6.85
CA GLU A 251 -17.73 20.59 -7.24
C GLU A 251 -17.97 20.67 -8.76
N ASN A 252 -17.20 21.51 -9.46
CA ASN A 252 -17.27 21.68 -10.91
C ASN A 252 -16.38 20.68 -11.70
N GLY A 253 -15.84 19.67 -11.03
CA GLY A 253 -14.92 18.70 -11.62
C GLY A 253 -13.45 19.16 -11.62
N PRO A 254 -12.56 18.43 -12.34
CA PRO A 254 -11.14 18.74 -12.41
C PRO A 254 -10.89 20.02 -13.20
N THR A 255 -9.95 20.84 -12.73
CA THR A 255 -9.50 22.02 -13.48
C THR A 255 -8.51 21.62 -14.59
N PRO A 256 -8.35 22.45 -15.64
CA PRO A 256 -7.33 22.23 -16.66
C PRO A 256 -5.92 22.09 -16.07
N ASP A 257 -5.10 21.30 -16.75
CA ASP A 257 -3.69 21.09 -16.39
C ASP A 257 -2.94 22.43 -16.33
N ARG A 258 -2.08 22.58 -15.31
CA ARG A 258 -1.37 23.83 -15.07
C ARG A 258 0.04 23.63 -14.57
N GLU A 259 0.89 24.62 -14.84
CA GLU A 259 2.09 24.82 -14.04
C GLU A 259 1.70 25.42 -12.69
N LEU A 260 2.34 24.95 -11.65
CA LEU A 260 2.27 25.49 -10.31
C LEU A 260 3.58 26.21 -10.01
N GLU A 261 3.46 27.38 -9.37
CA GLU A 261 4.63 28.15 -8.97
C GLU A 261 5.47 27.38 -7.94
N PRO A 262 6.78 27.17 -8.20
CA PRO A 262 7.64 26.44 -7.29
C PRO A 262 7.84 27.23 -5.99
N SER A 263 7.66 26.56 -4.85
CA SER A 263 7.89 27.14 -3.54
C SER A 263 8.58 26.17 -2.59
N THR A 264 9.29 26.71 -1.60
CA THR A 264 9.86 25.92 -0.50
C THR A 264 8.79 25.09 0.20
N HIS A 265 7.58 25.63 0.34
CA HIS A 265 6.46 24.95 1.00
C HIS A 265 6.06 23.67 0.27
N LEU A 266 5.86 23.71 -1.06
CA LEU A 266 5.48 22.53 -1.84
C LEU A 266 6.56 21.43 -1.82
N ALA A 267 7.84 21.81 -1.98
CA ALA A 267 8.94 20.84 -1.91
C ALA A 267 9.04 20.20 -0.51
N ARG A 268 8.95 21.00 0.55
CA ARG A 268 9.00 20.50 1.93
C ARG A 268 7.81 19.61 2.27
N LEU A 269 6.61 20.01 1.86
CA LEU A 269 5.38 19.25 2.10
C LEU A 269 5.44 17.89 1.39
N HIS A 270 5.90 17.85 0.14
CA HIS A 270 6.13 16.58 -0.54
C HIS A 270 7.19 15.72 0.17
N ASN A 271 8.37 16.27 0.51
CA ASN A 271 9.43 15.48 1.13
C ASN A 271 9.03 14.98 2.54
N LEU A 272 8.27 15.76 3.31
CA LEU A 272 7.66 15.31 4.56
C LEU A 272 6.68 14.17 4.33
N ALA A 273 5.81 14.29 3.33
CA ALA A 273 4.85 13.24 2.98
C ALA A 273 5.55 11.97 2.48
N ALA A 274 6.63 12.10 1.71
CA ALA A 274 7.45 10.97 1.26
C ALA A 274 8.10 10.24 2.44
N VAL A 275 8.67 10.97 3.41
CA VAL A 275 9.22 10.38 4.64
C VAL A 275 8.14 9.74 5.52
N ALA A 276 7.01 10.41 5.69
CA ALA A 276 5.91 9.92 6.52
C ALA A 276 5.26 8.66 5.91
N GLY A 277 5.04 8.67 4.60
CA GLY A 277 4.42 7.60 3.84
C GLY A 277 5.35 6.44 3.49
N ALA A 278 6.67 6.65 3.51
CA ALA A 278 7.68 5.62 3.28
C ALA A 278 7.48 4.45 4.23
N GLU A 279 7.73 3.28 3.68
CA GLU A 279 7.71 2.05 4.44
C GLU A 279 8.95 1.90 5.30
N ARG A 280 10.11 2.01 4.65
CA ARG A 280 11.40 1.90 5.32
C ARG A 280 12.42 2.83 4.70
N PHE A 281 12.40 2.99 3.39
CA PHE A 281 13.46 3.65 2.66
C PHE A 281 12.99 4.93 1.95
N VAL A 282 13.89 5.91 1.96
CA VAL A 282 13.81 7.07 1.10
C VAL A 282 15.09 7.13 0.24
N TYR A 283 14.92 7.45 -1.03
CA TYR A 283 15.93 7.51 -2.07
C TYR A 283 16.07 8.94 -2.58
N PHE A 284 17.30 9.38 -2.79
CA PHE A 284 17.57 10.70 -3.37
C PHE A 284 18.95 10.75 -4.01
N ASN A 285 19.23 11.83 -4.74
CA ASN A 285 20.52 12.01 -5.38
C ASN A 285 21.63 12.26 -4.33
N PRO A 286 22.84 11.69 -4.49
CA PRO A 286 23.96 11.93 -3.57
C PRO A 286 24.37 13.40 -3.39
N GLU A 287 24.08 14.26 -4.36
CA GLU A 287 24.38 15.69 -4.30
C GLU A 287 23.28 16.51 -3.59
N ASP A 288 22.16 15.89 -3.22
CA ASP A 288 21.01 16.56 -2.64
C ASP A 288 20.87 16.30 -1.15
N ALA A 289 20.17 17.21 -0.47
CA ALA A 289 19.71 17.05 0.90
C ALA A 289 18.20 17.35 1.00
N PRO A 290 17.33 16.51 0.39
CA PRO A 290 15.90 16.79 0.33
C PRO A 290 15.17 16.47 1.65
N ILE A 291 15.81 15.71 2.54
CA ILE A 291 15.23 15.30 3.82
C ILE A 291 15.13 16.50 4.76
N PRO A 292 13.93 16.87 5.23
CA PRO A 292 13.74 17.98 6.16
C PRO A 292 14.54 17.77 7.44
N SER A 293 15.18 18.83 7.96
CA SER A 293 16.07 18.75 9.12
C SER A 293 15.35 18.37 10.43
N GLU A 294 14.04 18.59 10.50
CA GLU A 294 13.17 18.18 11.60
C GLU A 294 12.83 16.68 11.59
N THR A 295 13.27 15.93 10.58
CA THR A 295 13.00 14.49 10.50
C THR A 295 13.72 13.76 11.62
N VAL A 296 12.95 13.14 12.52
CA VAL A 296 13.48 12.35 13.65
C VAL A 296 13.78 10.92 13.18
N LEU A 297 15.00 10.46 13.44
CA LEU A 297 15.50 9.13 13.10
C LEU A 297 16.25 8.52 14.31
N PRO A 298 16.18 7.20 14.53
CA PRO A 298 15.34 6.23 13.82
C PRO A 298 13.85 6.47 14.08
N ARG A 299 13.02 6.21 13.07
CA ARG A 299 11.56 6.27 13.17
C ARG A 299 11.01 4.85 13.34
N PRO A 300 10.10 4.60 14.30
CA PRO A 300 9.39 3.32 14.36
C PRO A 300 8.59 3.09 13.08
N GLN A 301 8.34 1.82 12.74
CA GLN A 301 7.54 1.48 11.58
C GLN A 301 6.11 2.06 11.75
N PRO A 302 5.57 2.75 10.74
CA PRO A 302 4.25 3.35 10.86
C PRO A 302 3.16 2.27 10.90
N LYS A 303 2.29 2.33 11.91
CA LYS A 303 1.00 1.63 11.90
C LYS A 303 0.10 2.28 10.86
N ARG A 304 -0.44 1.51 9.92
CA ARG A 304 -1.32 2.01 8.85
C ARG A 304 -2.77 2.03 9.29
N ILE A 305 -3.12 1.16 10.24
CA ILE A 305 -4.44 1.14 10.89
C ILE A 305 -4.26 1.57 12.35
N GLN A 306 -4.92 2.68 12.71
CA GLN A 306 -5.15 3.05 14.10
C GLN A 306 -6.61 2.77 14.41
N VAL A 307 -6.86 1.87 15.36
CA VAL A 307 -8.19 1.67 15.93
C VAL A 307 -8.27 2.58 17.14
N SER A 308 -8.91 3.75 17.00
CA SER A 308 -9.25 4.62 18.13
C SER A 308 -10.65 4.26 18.62
N ASP A 309 -10.80 3.95 19.91
CA ASP A 309 -12.08 3.77 20.61
C ASP A 309 -13.11 2.92 19.82
N GLY A 310 -12.67 1.75 19.36
CA GLY A 310 -13.57 0.79 18.70
C GLY A 310 -14.56 0.15 19.70
N PRO A 311 -15.74 -0.30 19.25
CA PRO A 311 -16.62 -1.11 20.07
C PRO A 311 -15.84 -2.30 20.65
N ASP A 312 -16.05 -2.59 21.93
CA ASP A 312 -15.55 -3.85 22.50
C ASP A 312 -16.36 -5.00 21.88
N PHE A 313 -15.87 -5.52 20.75
CA PHE A 313 -16.47 -6.63 20.04
C PHE A 313 -16.31 -7.96 20.80
N VAL A 314 -15.56 -7.97 21.91
CA VAL A 314 -15.19 -9.19 22.64
C VAL A 314 -16.40 -9.73 23.38
N ASN A 315 -16.99 -10.79 22.83
CA ASN A 315 -17.99 -11.58 23.50
C ASN A 315 -17.54 -13.04 23.56
N ARG A 316 -16.62 -13.34 24.48
CA ARG A 316 -16.02 -14.68 24.63
C ARG A 316 -17.08 -15.76 24.84
N ASP A 317 -18.09 -15.46 25.64
CA ASP A 317 -19.11 -16.43 26.08
C ASP A 317 -20.36 -16.46 25.20
N ARG A 318 -20.26 -15.95 23.97
CA ARG A 318 -21.38 -15.94 23.03
C ARG A 318 -21.85 -17.38 22.71
N PRO A 319 -23.16 -17.69 22.87
CA PRO A 319 -23.68 -19.02 22.53
C PRO A 319 -23.53 -19.36 21.05
N LEU A 320 -23.10 -20.59 20.75
CA LEU A 320 -22.93 -21.07 19.36
C LEU A 320 -24.22 -20.93 18.53
N ALA A 321 -25.38 -21.24 19.12
CA ALA A 321 -26.66 -21.19 18.44
C ALA A 321 -26.98 -19.77 17.92
N ASP A 322 -26.64 -18.74 18.69
CA ASP A 322 -26.88 -17.34 18.32
C ASP A 322 -26.03 -16.92 17.12
N VAL A 323 -24.78 -17.38 17.08
CA VAL A 323 -23.85 -17.09 15.97
C VAL A 323 -24.30 -17.79 14.70
N LEU A 324 -24.64 -19.08 14.78
CA LEU A 324 -25.13 -19.85 13.63
C LEU A 324 -26.43 -19.28 13.08
N ASN A 325 -27.34 -18.82 13.95
CA ASN A 325 -28.57 -18.14 13.53
C ASN A 325 -28.25 -16.82 12.81
N GLN A 326 -27.32 -16.01 13.32
CA GLN A 326 -26.89 -14.77 12.66
C GLN A 326 -26.31 -15.04 11.26
N ILE A 327 -25.44 -16.04 11.13
CA ILE A 327 -24.85 -16.43 9.84
C ILE A 327 -25.95 -16.88 8.87
N ALA A 328 -26.90 -17.70 9.32
CA ALA A 328 -27.99 -18.19 8.48
C ALA A 328 -28.87 -17.03 7.96
N VAL A 329 -29.20 -16.07 8.82
CA VAL A 329 -29.96 -14.87 8.44
C VAL A 329 -29.19 -14.03 7.42
N HIS A 330 -27.90 -13.77 7.65
CA HIS A 330 -27.08 -12.95 6.75
C HIS A 330 -26.89 -13.61 5.38
N ARG A 331 -26.71 -14.94 5.32
CA ARG A 331 -26.63 -15.66 4.04
C ARG A 331 -27.93 -15.66 3.25
N ALA A 332 -29.08 -15.52 3.93
CA ALA A 332 -30.38 -15.41 3.29
C ALA A 332 -30.67 -13.98 2.76
N ASP A 333 -30.08 -12.95 3.38
CA ASP A 333 -30.17 -11.55 2.94
C ASP A 333 -28.80 -10.84 3.03
N PRO A 334 -27.98 -10.92 1.96
CA PRO A 334 -26.65 -10.31 1.94
C PRO A 334 -26.65 -8.78 1.85
N SER A 335 -27.81 -8.12 1.78
CA SER A 335 -27.89 -6.67 1.54
C SER A 335 -27.48 -5.81 2.74
N ALA A 336 -27.32 -6.42 3.91
CA ALA A 336 -26.74 -5.76 5.07
C ALA A 336 -25.21 -5.86 5.02
N ASP A 337 -24.52 -4.79 4.65
CA ASP A 337 -23.05 -4.62 4.73
C ASP A 337 -22.54 -4.63 6.20
N SER A 338 -22.88 -5.67 6.96
CA SER A 338 -22.54 -5.82 8.37
C SER A 338 -21.46 -6.88 8.52
N LEU A 339 -20.38 -6.53 9.20
CA LEU A 339 -19.36 -7.50 9.59
C LEU A 339 -19.98 -8.53 10.54
N ILE A 340 -19.89 -9.81 10.19
CA ILE A 340 -20.37 -10.93 11.02
C ILE A 340 -19.27 -11.96 11.25
N ALA A 341 -19.46 -12.82 12.25
CA ALA A 341 -18.58 -13.95 12.55
C ALA A 341 -18.77 -15.11 11.56
N ASP A 342 -18.58 -14.88 10.26
CA ASP A 342 -18.59 -15.92 9.21
C ASP A 342 -17.17 -16.13 8.68
N TYR A 343 -16.44 -17.06 9.32
CA TYR A 343 -15.08 -17.46 8.94
C TYR A 343 -14.94 -18.99 8.98
N THR A 344 -13.93 -19.49 8.26
CA THR A 344 -13.56 -20.91 8.20
C THR A 344 -12.23 -21.18 8.91
N TRP A 345 -11.91 -22.46 9.16
CA TRP A 345 -10.63 -22.89 9.73
C TRP A 345 -9.90 -23.86 8.78
N PRO A 346 -8.56 -23.78 8.65
CA PRO A 346 -7.69 -22.74 9.20
C PRO A 346 -7.99 -21.37 8.61
N ILE A 347 -7.80 -20.32 9.40
CA ILE A 347 -7.89 -18.93 8.92
C ILE A 347 -6.72 -18.70 7.97
N GLU A 348 -7.01 -18.25 6.75
CA GLU A 348 -5.98 -18.01 5.75
C GLU A 348 -4.96 -16.95 6.22
N GLY A 349 -3.68 -17.21 5.99
CA GLY A 349 -2.59 -16.32 6.39
C GLY A 349 -2.30 -16.24 7.90
N TYR A 350 -3.15 -16.81 8.76
CA TYR A 350 -2.93 -16.82 10.21
C TYR A 350 -1.73 -17.68 10.59
N ARG A 351 -0.83 -17.08 11.38
CA ARG A 351 0.24 -17.80 12.07
C ARG A 351 0.12 -17.57 13.57
N GLN A 352 -0.07 -18.67 14.30
CA GLN A 352 0.01 -18.64 15.74
C GLN A 352 1.39 -18.14 16.16
N ARG A 353 1.45 -17.20 17.10
CA ARG A 353 2.73 -16.79 17.68
C ARG A 353 3.27 -17.95 18.49
N LEU A 354 4.43 -18.46 18.08
CA LEU A 354 5.23 -19.35 18.92
C LEU A 354 5.93 -18.45 19.95
N GLU A 355 5.72 -18.73 21.24
CA GLU A 355 6.41 -18.06 22.36
C GLU A 355 7.94 -18.18 22.27
#